data_AF-A0A9D6JSH0-F1
#
_entry.id   AF-A0A9D6JSH0-F1
#
_cell.length_a   1.000
_cell.length_b   1.000
_cell.length_c   1.000
_cell.angle_alpha   90.00
_cell.angle_beta   90.00
_cell.angle_gamma   90.00
#
_symmetry.space_group_name_H-M   'P 1'
#
loop_
_entity.id
_entity.type
_entity.pdbx_description
1 polymer ?
#
loop_
_entity_poly.entity_id
_entity_poly.type
_entity_poly.pdbx_seq_one_letter_code
_entity_poly.pdbx_strand_id
1 'polypeptide(L)'
;MATSLKNTSHHLSHDSPSDFSESLLTQIRRWNLKEKVFLGIFFIALVSLGMFFNFLLQRHAKSPLQKFQGNQNVSLQQMHGEIIELPDGRKIPIHPEVLPVEVSGVHPVMSGSSSVLPMRIYENRYLGFSMRVPEGWQIAVDLGQILVRRDPMASAAILIRPILLIEGIKLLDFFQTQFQIQAKALQNLNAHFSVNGLKEISDQVTAELEGSVSGVKIQGQVKAIQKNLKGIYQSVWAPQEEWEMLRPTLEAVSASFKSFQSKPMNLYQGQVFKISYPKNWNVKETEYNLEVVSEDEADGFLVNFFIYLPGNPTAQELLKIFEIHQTRINSIDTLSEREYPEFIDPLGQRWKVAEREVTFNASGSGLKKGILRGAVVSQGNSFSGVMTLRYATLSRWDEVKMTLAEIEQSFRVLRPDRLGGGGKNVQFPKNIPMMDAQSLPNPNTGEKNE
;
A
#
# COMPACT_ATOMS: atom_id res chain seq x y z
N MET A 1 9.64 66.37 9.85
CA MET A 1 10.68 65.32 9.77
C MET A 1 9.96 64.02 9.42
N ALA A 2 10.06 63.60 8.16
CA ALA A 2 9.45 62.38 7.65
C ALA A 2 10.56 61.52 7.04
N THR A 3 10.73 60.29 7.52
CA THR A 3 11.70 59.33 7.00
C THR A 3 10.96 58.21 6.27
N SER A 4 11.30 58.12 4.98
CA SER A 4 10.87 57.13 4.00
C SER A 4 11.52 55.78 4.26
N LEU A 5 10.74 54.70 4.40
CA LEU A 5 11.21 53.31 4.37
C LEU A 5 11.06 52.74 2.95
N LYS A 6 12.18 52.35 2.34
CA LYS A 6 12.25 51.62 1.06
C LYS A 6 12.04 50.13 1.30
N ASN A 7 11.03 49.56 0.63
CA ASN A 7 10.87 48.13 0.44
C ASN A 7 11.99 47.57 -0.47
N THR A 8 12.57 46.44 -0.07
CA THR A 8 13.40 45.59 -0.94
C THR A 8 12.74 44.22 -1.01
N SER A 9 12.21 43.89 -2.19
CA SER A 9 11.69 42.59 -2.56
C SER A 9 12.83 41.74 -3.11
N HIS A 10 13.17 40.63 -2.44
CA HIS A 10 14.07 39.62 -2.99
C HIS A 10 13.27 38.63 -3.86
N HIS A 11 13.47 38.72 -5.17
CA HIS A 11 13.09 37.68 -6.13
C HIS A 11 14.03 36.49 -5.97
N LEU A 12 13.50 35.31 -5.63
CA LEU A 12 14.18 34.02 -5.82
C LEU A 12 14.01 33.61 -7.28
N SER A 13 15.12 33.48 -8.00
CA SER A 13 15.18 32.98 -9.37
C SER A 13 15.39 31.47 -9.36
N HIS A 14 14.69 30.76 -10.24
CA HIS A 14 14.82 29.32 -10.47
C HIS A 14 16.14 29.03 -11.21
N ASP A 15 17.02 28.24 -10.58
CA ASP A 15 18.24 27.74 -11.22
C ASP A 15 17.91 26.78 -12.36
N SER A 16 18.66 26.93 -13.46
CA SER A 16 18.46 26.19 -14.70
C SER A 16 19.37 24.96 -14.77
N PRO A 17 19.05 23.92 -15.58
CA PRO A 17 19.85 22.70 -15.68
C PRO A 17 21.32 22.90 -16.11
N SER A 18 21.70 24.05 -16.67
CA SER A 18 23.10 24.34 -17.03
C SER A 18 24.00 24.58 -15.81
N ASP A 19 23.46 25.03 -14.68
CA ASP A 19 24.24 25.35 -13.48
C ASP A 19 24.77 24.09 -12.77
N PHE A 20 24.11 22.95 -12.96
CA PHE A 20 24.58 21.67 -12.43
C PHE A 20 25.87 21.18 -13.12
N SER A 21 25.97 21.40 -14.43
CA SER A 21 27.15 21.01 -15.21
C SER A 21 28.39 21.85 -14.86
N GLU A 22 28.19 23.16 -14.62
CA GLU A 22 29.23 24.09 -14.16
C GLU A 22 29.69 23.77 -12.73
N SER A 23 28.77 23.43 -11.84
CA SER A 23 29.06 23.06 -10.44
C SER A 23 29.89 21.78 -10.35
N LEU A 24 29.52 20.74 -11.11
CA LEU A 24 30.25 19.47 -11.16
C LEU A 24 31.65 19.64 -11.75
N LEU A 25 31.78 20.39 -12.86
CA LEU A 25 33.09 20.68 -13.47
C LEU A 25 33.99 21.51 -12.52
N THR A 26 33.40 22.41 -11.74
CA THR A 26 34.13 23.20 -10.75
C THR A 26 34.61 22.35 -9.57
N GLN A 27 33.81 21.38 -9.12
CA GLN A 27 34.22 20.41 -8.10
C GLN A 27 35.33 19.48 -8.62
N ILE A 28 35.20 18.96 -9.85
CA ILE A 28 36.22 18.12 -10.49
C ILE A 28 37.54 18.90 -10.69
N ARG A 29 37.48 20.20 -10.98
CA ARG A 29 38.69 21.04 -11.09
C ARG A 29 39.46 21.14 -9.78
N ARG A 30 38.78 21.12 -8.62
CA ARG A 30 39.39 21.18 -7.28
C ARG A 30 40.06 19.89 -6.83
N TRP A 31 39.81 18.77 -7.50
CA TRP A 31 40.43 17.49 -7.16
C TRP A 31 41.93 17.50 -7.43
N ASN A 32 42.68 16.83 -6.55
CA ASN A 32 44.12 16.67 -6.74
C ASN A 32 44.40 15.67 -7.89
N LEU A 33 45.64 15.61 -8.35
CA LEU A 33 46.02 14.77 -9.49
C LEU A 33 45.75 13.27 -9.24
N LYS A 34 45.86 12.80 -8.00
CA LYS A 34 45.59 11.40 -7.64
C LYS A 34 44.11 11.05 -7.78
N GLU A 35 43.21 11.94 -7.35
CA GLU A 35 41.76 11.79 -7.48
C GLU A 35 41.30 11.83 -8.94
N LYS A 36 41.88 12.72 -9.75
CA LYS A 36 41.62 12.78 -11.21
C LYS A 36 42.08 11.52 -11.92
N VAL A 37 43.26 10.99 -11.55
CA VAL A 37 43.79 9.73 -12.10
C VAL A 37 42.93 8.53 -11.67
N PHE A 38 42.47 8.49 -10.42
CA PHE A 38 41.57 7.45 -9.93
C PHE A 38 40.23 7.43 -10.69
N LEU A 39 39.61 8.60 -10.89
CA LEU A 39 38.37 8.72 -11.66
C LEU A 39 38.57 8.30 -13.13
N GLY A 40 39.71 8.69 -13.73
CA GLY A 40 40.06 8.28 -15.09
C GLY A 40 40.23 6.76 -15.23
N ILE A 41 40.94 6.12 -14.30
CA ILE A 41 41.12 4.66 -14.27
C ILE A 41 39.76 3.96 -14.06
N PHE A 42 38.93 4.47 -13.16
CA PHE A 42 37.60 3.93 -12.89
C PHE A 42 36.70 4.00 -14.14
N PHE A 43 36.71 5.12 -14.87
CA PHE A 43 35.94 5.29 -16.10
C PHE A 43 36.43 4.35 -17.22
N ILE A 44 37.74 4.20 -17.37
CA ILE A 44 38.35 3.27 -18.34
C ILE A 44 37.98 1.81 -17.99
N ALA A 45 37.99 1.44 -16.70
CA ALA A 45 37.59 0.12 -16.26
C ALA A 45 36.10 -0.16 -16.55
N LEU A 46 35.22 0.82 -16.32
CA LEU A 46 33.77 0.70 -16.59
C LEU A 46 33.46 0.56 -18.09
N VAL A 47 34.13 1.36 -18.93
CA VAL A 47 33.99 1.29 -20.39
C VAL A 47 34.56 -0.02 -20.93
N SER A 48 35.69 -0.48 -20.40
CA SER A 48 36.32 -1.76 -20.80
C SER A 48 35.45 -2.96 -20.39
N LEU A 49 34.83 -2.90 -19.20
CA LEU A 49 33.89 -3.92 -18.73
C LEU A 49 32.62 -3.96 -19.60
N GLY A 50 32.08 -2.79 -19.95
CA GLY A 50 30.94 -2.68 -20.88
C GLY A 50 31.25 -3.26 -22.27
N MET A 51 32.43 -2.98 -22.82
CA MET A 51 32.87 -3.56 -24.10
C MET A 51 33.07 -5.08 -24.02
N PHE A 52 33.62 -5.59 -22.91
CA PHE A 52 33.82 -7.02 -22.69
C PHE A 52 32.48 -7.79 -22.59
N PHE A 53 31.48 -7.22 -21.92
CA PHE A 53 30.13 -7.80 -21.87
C PHE A 53 29.42 -7.78 -23.22
N ASN A 54 29.57 -6.69 -23.99
CA ASN A 54 28.99 -6.61 -25.34
C ASN A 54 29.64 -7.65 -26.28
N PHE A 55 30.95 -7.89 -26.14
CA PHE A 55 31.67 -8.94 -26.87
C PHE A 55 31.20 -10.36 -26.49
N LEU A 56 30.94 -10.63 -25.21
CA LEU A 56 30.40 -11.92 -24.76
C LEU A 56 28.96 -12.16 -25.25
N LEU A 57 28.11 -11.13 -25.25
CA LEU A 57 26.74 -11.21 -25.75
C LEU A 57 26.68 -11.46 -27.26
N GLN A 58 27.59 -10.87 -28.04
CA GLN A 58 27.68 -11.12 -29.48
C GLN A 58 28.18 -12.54 -29.82
N ARG A 59 28.91 -13.20 -28.91
CA ARG A 59 29.48 -14.53 -29.14
C ARG A 59 28.48 -15.68 -28.90
N HIS A 60 27.42 -15.45 -28.11
CA HIS A 60 26.40 -16.47 -27.81
C HIS A 60 25.14 -16.39 -28.69
N ALA A 61 24.99 -15.36 -29.52
CA ALA A 61 23.82 -15.19 -30.39
C ALA A 61 24.04 -15.72 -31.81
N LYS A 62 24.35 -17.02 -31.98
CA LYS A 62 24.25 -17.72 -33.28
C LYS A 62 23.83 -19.18 -33.13
N SER A 63 22.53 -19.46 -33.24
CA SER A 63 21.97 -20.68 -33.85
C SER A 63 20.44 -20.51 -34.09
N PRO A 64 19.87 -20.99 -35.21
CA PRO A 64 18.51 -20.66 -35.66
C PRO A 64 17.47 -21.78 -35.46
N LEU A 65 16.20 -21.45 -35.77
CA LEU A 65 14.95 -22.27 -35.85
C LEU A 65 14.09 -22.19 -34.57
N GLN A 66 12.75 -22.09 -34.63
CA GLN A 66 11.81 -22.56 -35.65
C GLN A 66 10.47 -21.80 -35.59
N LYS A 67 9.79 -21.72 -36.74
CA LYS A 67 8.43 -21.18 -36.94
C LYS A 67 7.38 -21.97 -36.13
N PHE A 68 6.43 -21.27 -35.51
CA PHE A 68 5.08 -21.78 -35.28
C PHE A 68 4.05 -20.66 -35.50
N GLN A 69 3.18 -20.86 -36.49
CA GLN A 69 1.91 -20.15 -36.68
C GLN A 69 0.83 -20.89 -35.86
N GLY A 70 -0.16 -20.15 -35.34
CA GLY A 70 -1.48 -20.74 -35.10
C GLY A 70 -2.28 -20.18 -33.92
N ASN A 71 -3.29 -19.39 -34.27
CA ASN A 71 -4.61 -19.23 -33.61
C ASN A 71 -4.78 -18.37 -32.35
N GLN A 72 -5.40 -17.21 -32.64
CA GLN A 72 -6.58 -16.61 -32.02
C GLN A 72 -6.92 -16.96 -30.56
N ASN A 73 -6.87 -15.92 -29.71
CA ASN A 73 -8.01 -15.52 -28.90
C ASN A 73 -7.93 -14.01 -28.63
N VAL A 74 -8.91 -13.27 -29.14
CA VAL A 74 -9.12 -11.85 -28.82
C VAL A 74 -9.67 -11.79 -27.41
N SER A 75 -8.86 -11.37 -26.44
CA SER A 75 -9.32 -11.12 -25.08
C SER A 75 -10.01 -9.76 -25.00
N LEU A 76 -11.27 -9.78 -24.59
CA LEU A 76 -11.99 -8.60 -24.12
C LEU A 76 -11.30 -8.13 -22.84
N GLN A 77 -10.58 -7.01 -22.95
CA GLN A 77 -9.90 -6.36 -21.82
C GLN A 77 -10.92 -5.96 -20.75
N GLN A 78 -10.71 -6.53 -19.58
CA GLN A 78 -11.50 -6.38 -18.36
C GLN A 78 -11.26 -5.04 -17.68
N MET A 79 -12.35 -4.34 -17.36
CA MET A 79 -12.41 -3.50 -16.16
C MET A 79 -12.68 -4.43 -14.97
N HIS A 80 -11.63 -4.79 -14.21
CA HIS A 80 -11.77 -5.65 -13.03
C HIS A 80 -12.12 -4.82 -11.78
N GLY A 81 -13.40 -4.82 -11.41
CA GLY A 81 -13.76 -5.01 -10.01
C GLY A 81 -13.69 -6.52 -9.69
N GLU A 82 -13.47 -6.91 -8.43
CA GLU A 82 -13.61 -8.31 -8.04
C GLU A 82 -15.03 -8.78 -8.38
N ILE A 83 -15.17 -9.98 -8.95
CA ILE A 83 -16.47 -10.59 -9.21
C ILE A 83 -16.66 -11.70 -8.19
N ILE A 84 -17.66 -11.56 -7.33
CA ILE A 84 -18.10 -12.63 -6.41
C ILE A 84 -19.07 -13.53 -7.16
N GLU A 85 -18.78 -14.82 -7.24
CA GLU A 85 -19.72 -15.83 -7.73
C GLU A 85 -20.52 -16.39 -6.55
N LEU A 86 -21.83 -16.16 -6.54
CA LEU A 86 -22.76 -16.69 -5.54
C LEU A 86 -22.94 -18.21 -5.71
N PRO A 87 -23.43 -18.94 -4.68
CA PRO A 87 -23.73 -20.37 -4.77
C PRO A 87 -24.71 -20.75 -5.89
N ASP A 88 -25.52 -19.80 -6.37
CA ASP A 88 -26.45 -19.97 -7.49
C ASP A 88 -25.86 -19.61 -8.87
N GLY A 89 -24.54 -19.33 -8.94
CA GLY A 89 -23.81 -19.00 -10.15
C GLY A 89 -23.90 -17.54 -10.59
N ARG A 90 -24.61 -16.67 -9.85
CA ARG A 90 -24.65 -15.23 -10.17
C ARG A 90 -23.32 -14.56 -9.85
N LYS A 91 -22.91 -13.63 -10.70
CA LYS A 91 -21.64 -12.88 -10.61
C LYS A 91 -21.91 -11.43 -10.20
N ILE A 92 -21.37 -11.01 -9.06
CA ILE A 92 -21.56 -9.67 -8.49
C ILE A 92 -20.25 -8.88 -8.60
N PRO A 93 -20.21 -7.75 -9.32
CA PRO A 93 -19.06 -6.85 -9.29
C PRO A 93 -18.98 -6.13 -7.93
N ILE A 94 -17.83 -6.19 -7.28
CA ILE A 94 -17.51 -5.38 -6.09
C ILE A 94 -17.07 -4.00 -6.57
N HIS A 95 -17.85 -2.97 -6.26
CA HIS A 95 -17.43 -1.59 -6.42
C HIS A 95 -16.76 -1.10 -5.12
N PRO A 96 -15.50 -0.63 -5.16
CA PRO A 96 -14.79 -0.13 -3.98
C PRO A 96 -15.24 1.27 -3.53
N GLU A 97 -16.33 1.81 -4.08
CA GLU A 97 -16.76 3.18 -3.81
C GLU A 97 -17.47 3.27 -2.45
N VAL A 98 -16.77 3.86 -1.46
CA VAL A 98 -17.35 4.17 -0.15
C VAL A 98 -18.30 5.35 -0.32
N LEU A 99 -19.58 5.06 -0.50
CA LEU A 99 -20.63 6.08 -0.45
C LEU A 99 -20.97 6.38 1.02
N PRO A 100 -21.28 7.64 1.38
CA PRO A 100 -21.68 7.97 2.75
C PRO A 100 -22.91 7.16 3.17
N VAL A 101 -22.79 6.48 4.30
CA VAL A 101 -23.84 5.77 5.03
C VAL A 101 -23.99 6.40 6.41
N GLU A 102 -25.02 7.22 6.59
CA GLU A 102 -25.49 7.57 7.94
C GLU A 102 -26.28 6.37 8.50
N VAL A 103 -25.57 5.43 9.13
CA VAL A 103 -26.19 4.44 10.01
C VAL A 103 -26.23 5.05 11.41
N SER A 104 -27.24 5.88 11.69
CA SER A 104 -27.57 6.24 13.06
C SER A 104 -28.13 5.01 13.75
N GLY A 105 -27.25 4.21 14.38
CA GLY A 105 -27.66 3.12 15.25
C GLY A 105 -28.33 3.67 16.51
N VAL A 106 -29.47 3.10 16.88
CA VAL A 106 -30.08 3.28 18.19
C VAL A 106 -29.03 2.89 19.23
N HIS A 107 -28.57 3.85 20.05
CA HIS A 107 -27.61 3.59 21.11
C HIS A 107 -28.27 2.69 22.17
N PRO A 108 -27.80 1.45 22.41
CA PRO A 108 -28.21 0.73 23.60
C PRO A 108 -27.71 1.50 24.83
N VAL A 109 -28.62 1.82 25.74
CA VAL A 109 -28.30 2.43 27.04
C VAL A 109 -27.52 1.37 27.86
N MET A 110 -26.20 1.47 27.87
CA MET A 110 -25.36 0.58 28.68
C MET A 110 -25.37 1.03 30.14
N SER A 111 -26.14 0.33 30.98
CA SER A 111 -26.11 0.46 32.43
C SER A 111 -25.25 -0.66 33.04
N GLY A 112 -23.94 -0.41 33.16
CA GLY A 112 -22.99 -1.31 33.83
C GLY A 112 -21.57 -0.75 33.76
N SER A 113 -20.88 -0.63 34.90
CA SER A 113 -19.58 0.03 35.02
C SER A 113 -18.40 -0.82 34.51
N SER A 114 -18.46 -1.31 33.27
CA SER A 114 -17.24 -1.75 32.57
C SER A 114 -16.53 -0.49 32.06
N SER A 115 -15.33 -0.20 32.56
CA SER A 115 -14.57 0.96 32.09
C SER A 115 -14.12 0.75 30.65
N VAL A 116 -14.79 1.41 29.71
CA VAL A 116 -14.34 1.48 28.31
C VAL A 116 -12.97 2.14 28.29
N LEU A 117 -12.01 1.57 27.53
CA LEU A 117 -10.68 2.15 27.40
C LEU A 117 -10.75 3.60 26.89
N PRO A 118 -9.80 4.48 27.27
CA PRO A 118 -9.66 5.79 26.65
C PRO A 118 -9.54 5.65 25.13
N MET A 119 -10.32 6.45 24.39
CA MET A 119 -10.33 6.41 22.93
C MET A 119 -10.05 7.79 22.35
N ARG A 120 -9.26 7.81 21.28
CA ARG A 120 -9.06 8.98 20.42
C ARG A 120 -10.01 8.94 19.24
N ILE A 121 -10.38 10.11 18.73
CA ILE A 121 -11.10 10.20 17.45
C ILE A 121 -10.09 10.01 16.32
N TYR A 122 -10.44 9.13 15.40
CA TYR A 122 -9.78 8.93 14.13
C TYR A 122 -10.73 9.39 13.02
N GLU A 123 -10.22 10.14 12.05
CA GLU A 123 -10.98 10.63 10.90
C GLU A 123 -10.16 10.47 9.62
N ASN A 124 -10.73 9.81 8.61
CA ASN A 124 -10.18 9.76 7.27
C ASN A 124 -11.13 10.49 6.32
N ARG A 125 -10.76 11.71 5.96
CA ARG A 125 -11.59 12.57 5.11
C ARG A 125 -11.72 12.08 3.67
N TYR A 126 -10.74 11.35 3.16
CA TYR A 126 -10.73 10.90 1.76
C TYR A 126 -11.46 9.58 1.57
N LEU A 127 -11.50 8.74 2.60
CA LEU A 127 -12.36 7.57 2.64
C LEU A 127 -13.75 7.87 3.19
N GLY A 128 -13.96 9.06 3.75
CA GLY A 128 -15.26 9.49 4.22
C GLY A 128 -15.71 8.76 5.49
N PHE A 129 -14.84 8.63 6.49
CA PHE A 129 -15.27 8.04 7.77
C PHE A 129 -14.53 8.59 8.99
N SER A 130 -15.16 8.44 10.15
CA SER A 130 -14.54 8.63 11.46
C SER A 130 -14.94 7.50 12.40
N MET A 131 -14.10 7.22 13.38
CA MET A 131 -14.37 6.29 14.46
C MET A 131 -13.50 6.59 15.67
N ARG A 132 -13.88 6.08 16.83
CA ARG A 132 -13.07 6.13 18.04
C ARG A 132 -12.19 4.88 18.09
N VAL A 133 -10.91 5.07 18.40
CA VAL A 133 -9.91 4.00 18.49
C VAL A 133 -9.28 4.03 19.87
N PRO A 134 -9.17 2.91 20.59
CA PRO A 134 -8.52 2.89 21.90
C PRO A 134 -7.05 3.33 21.80
N GLU A 135 -6.55 3.98 22.83
CA GLU A 135 -5.13 4.37 22.88
C GLU A 135 -4.22 3.14 22.74
N GLY A 136 -3.14 3.29 21.96
CA GLY A 136 -2.21 2.20 21.64
C GLY A 136 -2.68 1.24 20.54
N TRP A 137 -3.96 1.23 20.17
CA TRP A 137 -4.46 0.36 19.10
C TRP A 137 -4.12 0.93 17.72
N GLN A 138 -3.90 0.02 16.79
CA GLN A 138 -3.59 0.32 15.40
C GLN A 138 -4.88 0.34 14.57
N ILE A 139 -4.94 1.26 13.60
CA ILE A 139 -5.98 1.28 12.58
C ILE A 139 -5.32 1.16 11.21
N ALA A 140 -5.85 0.27 10.38
CA ALA A 140 -5.45 0.08 9.00
C ALA A 140 -6.69 0.12 8.11
N VAL A 141 -6.51 0.57 6.87
CA VAL A 141 -7.54 0.48 5.84
C VAL A 141 -6.96 -0.28 4.68
N ASP A 142 -7.67 -1.32 4.24
CA ASP A 142 -7.25 -2.19 3.17
C ASP A 142 -8.46 -2.78 2.44
N LEU A 143 -8.45 -2.78 1.11
CA LEU A 143 -9.53 -3.29 0.26
C LEU A 143 -10.95 -2.80 0.67
N GLY A 144 -11.05 -1.54 1.11
CA GLY A 144 -12.30 -0.94 1.59
C GLY A 144 -12.77 -1.45 2.97
N GLN A 145 -11.90 -2.15 3.70
CA GLN A 145 -12.11 -2.63 5.07
C GLN A 145 -11.28 -1.80 6.04
N ILE A 146 -11.84 -1.52 7.20
CA ILE A 146 -11.19 -0.80 8.29
C ILE A 146 -10.93 -1.82 9.39
N LEU A 147 -9.66 -2.09 9.65
CA LEU A 147 -9.22 -2.98 10.72
C LEU A 147 -8.64 -2.16 11.87
N VAL A 148 -9.27 -2.25 13.03
CA VAL A 148 -8.75 -1.72 14.29
C VAL A 148 -8.28 -2.88 15.13
N ARG A 149 -7.00 -2.94 15.48
CA ARG A 149 -6.38 -4.07 16.18
C ARG A 149 -5.52 -3.64 17.35
N ARG A 150 -5.55 -4.43 18.42
CA ARG A 150 -4.72 -4.23 19.62
C ARG A 150 -3.24 -4.47 19.36
N ASP A 151 -2.94 -5.49 18.55
CA ASP A 151 -1.59 -5.99 18.30
C ASP A 151 -1.43 -6.42 16.83
N PRO A 152 -0.19 -6.64 16.34
CA PRO A 152 0.05 -7.03 14.95
C PRO A 152 -0.61 -8.34 14.52
N MET A 153 -0.84 -9.27 15.45
CA MET A 153 -1.51 -10.55 15.18
C MET A 153 -3.04 -10.41 15.18
N ALA A 154 -3.57 -9.24 15.53
CA ALA A 154 -5.00 -8.98 15.67
C ALA A 154 -5.68 -9.97 16.65
N SER A 155 -5.04 -10.25 17.79
CA SER A 155 -5.64 -11.11 18.83
C SER A 155 -6.98 -10.57 19.33
N ALA A 156 -7.08 -9.24 19.46
CA ALA A 156 -8.32 -8.50 19.64
C ALA A 156 -8.45 -7.43 18.56
N ALA A 157 -9.58 -7.42 17.86
CA ALA A 157 -9.78 -6.53 16.73
C ALA A 157 -11.26 -6.27 16.39
N ILE A 158 -11.45 -5.21 15.62
CA ILE A 158 -12.68 -4.80 14.96
C ILE A 158 -12.38 -4.70 13.48
N LEU A 159 -13.21 -5.33 12.66
CA LEU A 159 -13.22 -5.16 11.22
C LEU A 159 -14.55 -4.52 10.82
N ILE A 160 -14.48 -3.42 10.07
CA ILE A 160 -15.64 -2.71 9.55
C ILE A 160 -15.49 -2.61 8.04
N ARG A 161 -16.51 -3.01 7.29
CA ARG A 161 -16.58 -2.84 5.85
C ARG A 161 -17.88 -2.12 5.50
N PRO A 162 -17.84 -0.88 5.01
CA PRO A 162 -19.00 -0.28 4.35
C PRO A 162 -19.41 -1.13 3.15
N ILE A 163 -20.71 -1.33 2.97
CA ILE A 163 -21.24 -2.18 1.89
C ILE A 163 -22.25 -1.41 1.06
N LEU A 164 -22.20 -1.65 -0.25
CA LEU A 164 -23.21 -1.23 -1.21
C LEU A 164 -23.80 -2.51 -1.81
N LEU A 165 -25.02 -2.82 -1.43
CA LEU A 165 -25.75 -3.97 -1.94
C LEU A 165 -26.36 -3.60 -3.29
N ILE A 166 -26.16 -4.48 -4.27
CA ILE A 166 -26.88 -4.40 -5.54
C ILE A 166 -28.31 -4.84 -5.30
N GLU A 167 -29.26 -4.19 -5.99
CA GLU A 167 -30.66 -4.55 -5.94
C GLU A 167 -30.86 -6.06 -6.22
N GLY A 168 -31.65 -6.72 -5.37
CA GLY A 168 -31.94 -8.16 -5.46
C GLY A 168 -30.98 -9.09 -4.72
N ILE A 169 -29.91 -8.58 -4.08
CA ILE A 169 -29.09 -9.36 -3.14
C ILE A 169 -29.68 -9.26 -1.75
N LYS A 170 -29.98 -10.39 -1.11
CA LYS A 170 -30.43 -10.41 0.30
C LYS A 170 -29.25 -10.16 1.24
N LEU A 171 -29.51 -9.48 2.35
CA LEU A 171 -28.49 -9.20 3.36
C LEU A 171 -27.83 -10.47 3.90
N LEU A 172 -28.60 -11.54 4.08
CA LEU A 172 -28.09 -12.83 4.54
C LEU A 172 -27.11 -13.47 3.55
N ASP A 173 -27.45 -13.50 2.25
CA ASP A 173 -26.57 -14.06 1.21
C ASP A 173 -25.26 -13.29 1.15
N PHE A 174 -25.34 -11.96 1.23
CA PHE A 174 -24.18 -11.08 1.34
C PHE A 174 -23.36 -11.39 2.60
N PHE A 175 -24.00 -11.50 3.77
CA PHE A 175 -23.34 -11.78 5.04
C PHE A 175 -22.54 -13.09 4.99
N GLN A 176 -23.14 -14.17 4.50
CA GLN A 176 -22.49 -15.48 4.41
C GLN A 176 -21.29 -15.43 3.46
N THR A 177 -21.47 -14.80 2.30
CA THR A 177 -20.41 -14.68 1.30
C THR A 177 -19.26 -13.84 1.82
N GLN A 178 -19.57 -12.71 2.46
CA GLN A 178 -18.56 -11.82 3.02
C GLN A 178 -17.81 -12.48 4.19
N PHE A 179 -18.52 -13.25 5.02
CA PHE A 179 -17.88 -14.02 6.08
C PHE A 179 -16.91 -15.06 5.53
N GLN A 180 -17.28 -15.79 4.46
CA GLN A 180 -16.38 -16.75 3.81
C GLN A 180 -15.13 -16.08 3.22
N ILE A 181 -15.30 -14.93 2.56
CA ILE A 181 -14.18 -14.13 2.03
C ILE A 181 -13.26 -13.71 3.18
N GLN A 182 -13.81 -13.19 4.27
CA GLN A 182 -13.04 -12.77 5.44
C GLN A 182 -12.31 -13.94 6.09
N ALA A 183 -13.00 -15.06 6.32
CA ALA A 183 -12.41 -16.26 6.92
C ALA A 183 -11.25 -16.77 6.06
N LYS A 184 -11.40 -16.80 4.74
CA LYS A 184 -10.32 -17.19 3.81
C LYS A 184 -9.16 -16.19 3.81
N ALA A 185 -9.43 -14.89 3.83
CA ALA A 185 -8.38 -13.87 3.88
C ALA A 185 -7.51 -14.01 5.15
N LEU A 186 -8.15 -14.34 6.28
CA LEU A 186 -7.48 -14.46 7.57
C LEU A 186 -6.80 -15.82 7.80
N GLN A 187 -7.05 -16.86 7.00
CA GLN A 187 -6.31 -18.13 7.08
C GLN A 187 -4.79 -17.94 6.98
N ASN A 188 -4.34 -16.91 6.25
CA ASN A 188 -2.92 -16.58 6.13
C ASN A 188 -2.30 -16.03 7.41
N LEU A 189 -3.12 -15.55 8.35
CA LEU A 189 -2.71 -15.19 9.71
C LEU A 189 -2.82 -16.40 10.66
N ASN A 190 -2.84 -17.62 10.12
CA ASN A 190 -3.13 -18.85 10.87
C ASN A 190 -4.44 -18.71 11.68
N ALA A 191 -5.44 -18.07 11.06
CA ALA A 191 -6.73 -17.85 11.68
C ALA A 191 -7.81 -18.77 11.10
N HIS A 192 -8.63 -19.32 11.98
CA HIS A 192 -9.78 -20.15 11.65
C HIS A 192 -10.99 -19.55 12.33
N PHE A 193 -12.02 -19.22 11.54
CA PHE A 193 -13.25 -18.63 12.05
C PHE A 193 -14.45 -19.49 11.65
N SER A 194 -15.43 -19.52 12.53
CA SER A 194 -16.74 -20.10 12.31
C SER A 194 -17.79 -19.17 12.92
N VAL A 195 -19.00 -19.19 12.36
CA VAL A 195 -20.13 -18.44 12.90
C VAL A 195 -21.24 -19.37 13.31
N ASN A 196 -21.82 -19.10 14.47
CA ASN A 196 -22.93 -19.85 15.07
C ASN A 196 -24.06 -18.89 15.44
N GLY A 197 -25.25 -19.42 15.73
CA GLY A 197 -26.35 -18.61 16.28
C GLY A 197 -26.83 -17.47 15.37
N LEU A 198 -26.84 -17.70 14.05
CA LEU A 198 -27.30 -16.73 13.06
C LEU A 198 -28.73 -16.25 13.35
N LYS A 199 -28.92 -14.93 13.40
CA LYS A 199 -30.21 -14.25 13.58
C LYS A 199 -30.37 -13.17 12.51
N GLU A 200 -31.50 -13.20 11.82
CA GLU A 200 -31.87 -12.18 10.83
C GLU A 200 -33.11 -11.43 11.33
N ILE A 201 -33.03 -10.10 11.37
CA ILE A 201 -34.10 -9.21 11.79
C ILE A 201 -34.15 -8.06 10.80
N SER A 202 -35.10 -8.11 9.85
CA SER A 202 -35.38 -7.06 8.88
C SER A 202 -34.15 -6.55 8.12
N ASP A 203 -33.47 -5.55 8.69
CA ASP A 203 -32.36 -4.79 8.13
C ASP A 203 -31.02 -5.17 8.77
N GLN A 204 -30.99 -6.25 9.56
CA GLN A 204 -29.82 -6.68 10.32
C GLN A 204 -29.66 -8.21 10.31
N VAL A 205 -28.43 -8.68 10.11
CA VAL A 205 -28.02 -10.07 10.33
C VAL A 205 -26.91 -10.09 11.38
N THR A 206 -27.00 -10.99 12.36
CA THR A 206 -25.99 -11.17 13.43
C THR A 206 -25.65 -12.63 13.62
N ALA A 207 -24.41 -12.93 14.00
CA ALA A 207 -23.97 -14.25 14.41
C ALA A 207 -22.88 -14.15 15.49
N GLU A 208 -22.75 -15.20 16.30
CA GLU A 208 -21.63 -15.38 17.22
C GLU A 208 -20.42 -15.87 16.44
N LEU A 209 -19.24 -15.33 16.73
CA LEU A 209 -17.98 -15.69 16.09
C LEU A 209 -17.15 -16.52 17.06
N GLU A 210 -16.65 -17.66 16.60
CA GLU A 210 -15.73 -18.51 17.34
C GLU A 210 -14.58 -18.94 16.44
N GLY A 211 -13.41 -19.17 17.02
CA GLY A 211 -12.26 -19.54 16.22
C GLY A 211 -10.94 -19.54 16.95
N SER A 212 -9.87 -19.41 16.17
CA SER A 212 -8.53 -19.15 16.69
C SER A 212 -7.75 -18.22 15.77
N VAL A 213 -6.84 -17.42 16.32
CA VAL A 213 -5.85 -16.63 15.57
C VAL A 213 -4.48 -16.97 16.12
N SER A 214 -3.57 -17.45 15.28
CA SER A 214 -2.21 -17.88 15.70
C SER A 214 -2.24 -18.87 16.89
N GLY A 215 -3.22 -19.76 16.91
CA GLY A 215 -3.43 -20.76 17.98
C GLY A 215 -4.14 -20.25 19.24
N VAL A 216 -4.39 -18.94 19.37
CA VAL A 216 -5.16 -18.37 20.49
C VAL A 216 -6.64 -18.49 20.18
N LYS A 217 -7.42 -19.14 21.07
CA LYS A 217 -8.88 -19.22 20.92
C LYS A 217 -9.51 -17.84 21.07
N ILE A 218 -10.39 -17.50 20.14
CA ILE A 218 -11.10 -16.22 20.12
C ILE A 218 -12.61 -16.43 20.20
N GLN A 219 -13.27 -15.42 20.76
CA GLN A 219 -14.72 -15.27 20.77
C GLN A 219 -15.07 -13.89 20.25
N GLY A 220 -16.24 -13.77 19.61
CA GLY A 220 -16.64 -12.53 18.99
C GLY A 220 -18.08 -12.49 18.52
N GLN A 221 -18.38 -11.46 17.72
CA GLN A 221 -19.65 -11.30 17.02
C GLN A 221 -19.42 -10.76 15.62
N VAL A 222 -20.27 -11.18 14.69
CA VAL A 222 -20.35 -10.62 13.34
C VAL A 222 -21.74 -10.08 13.12
N LYS A 223 -21.83 -8.92 12.47
CA LYS A 223 -23.06 -8.19 12.22
C LYS A 223 -23.03 -7.57 10.84
N ALA A 224 -24.11 -7.67 10.07
CA ALA A 224 -24.36 -6.81 8.93
C ALA A 224 -25.62 -5.97 9.20
N ILE A 225 -25.55 -4.68 8.92
CA ILE A 225 -26.67 -3.73 9.04
C ILE A 225 -26.86 -3.08 7.68
N GLN A 226 -28.09 -2.99 7.20
CA GLN A 226 -28.44 -2.38 5.93
C GLN A 226 -29.46 -1.27 6.13
N LYS A 227 -29.37 -0.22 5.34
CA LYS A 227 -30.39 0.82 5.19
C LYS A 227 -30.47 1.20 3.72
N ASN A 228 -31.55 0.82 3.05
CA ASN A 228 -31.68 0.85 1.59
C ASN A 228 -30.58 -0.01 0.94
N LEU A 229 -29.88 0.49 -0.08
CA LEU A 229 -28.78 -0.24 -0.73
C LEU A 229 -27.44 -0.13 0.03
N LYS A 230 -27.37 0.68 1.08
CA LYS A 230 -26.12 0.92 1.82
C LYS A 230 -26.12 0.18 3.14
N GLY A 231 -24.97 -0.20 3.63
CA GLY A 231 -24.87 -0.88 4.91
C GLY A 231 -23.46 -0.91 5.46
N ILE A 232 -23.30 -1.67 6.54
CA ILE A 232 -22.01 -1.93 7.17
C ILE A 232 -21.98 -3.40 7.58
N TYR A 233 -20.89 -4.09 7.22
CA TYR A 233 -20.50 -5.37 7.79
C TYR A 233 -19.46 -5.12 8.88
N GLN A 234 -19.66 -5.69 10.05
CA GLN A 234 -18.84 -5.51 11.25
C GLN A 234 -18.50 -6.87 11.85
N SER A 235 -17.25 -7.06 12.24
CA SER A 235 -16.80 -8.23 12.98
C SER A 235 -15.94 -7.76 14.13
N VAL A 236 -16.21 -8.25 15.33
CA VAL A 236 -15.44 -7.95 16.54
C VAL A 236 -15.03 -9.25 17.20
N TRP A 237 -13.79 -9.32 17.70
CA TRP A 237 -13.31 -10.48 18.43
C TRP A 237 -12.21 -10.13 19.43
N ALA A 238 -12.03 -11.01 20.41
CA ALA A 238 -10.93 -10.99 21.38
C ALA A 238 -10.58 -12.43 21.79
N PRO A 239 -9.45 -12.64 22.49
CA PRO A 239 -9.18 -13.92 23.14
C PRO A 239 -10.33 -14.30 24.06
N GLN A 240 -10.71 -15.59 24.06
CA GLN A 240 -11.88 -16.08 24.80
C GLN A 240 -11.84 -15.69 26.29
N GLU A 241 -10.66 -15.70 26.90
CA GLU A 241 -10.43 -15.33 28.31
C GLU A 241 -10.63 -13.83 28.59
N GLU A 242 -10.50 -12.98 27.56
CA GLU A 242 -10.61 -11.53 27.67
C GLU A 242 -11.94 -10.99 27.11
N TRP A 243 -12.77 -11.83 26.49
CA TRP A 243 -13.96 -11.42 25.74
C TRP A 243 -14.92 -10.59 26.59
N GLU A 244 -15.30 -11.06 27.78
CA GLU A 244 -16.24 -10.32 28.64
C GLU A 244 -15.70 -8.95 29.08
N MET A 245 -14.38 -8.82 29.24
CA MET A 245 -13.73 -7.57 29.60
C MET A 245 -13.63 -6.61 28.40
N LEU A 246 -13.28 -7.12 27.22
CA LEU A 246 -13.02 -6.32 26.03
C LEU A 246 -14.27 -6.02 25.21
N ARG A 247 -15.32 -6.86 25.29
CA ARG A 247 -16.56 -6.71 24.53
C ARG A 247 -17.14 -5.28 24.61
N PRO A 248 -17.29 -4.65 25.78
CA PRO A 248 -17.82 -3.28 25.85
C PRO A 248 -16.96 -2.26 25.08
N THR A 249 -15.63 -2.42 25.09
CA THR A 249 -14.72 -1.55 24.33
C THR A 249 -14.82 -1.83 22.83
N LEU A 250 -14.82 -3.09 22.41
CA LEU A 250 -14.94 -3.48 21.01
C LEU A 250 -16.28 -3.01 20.40
N GLU A 251 -17.37 -3.17 21.14
CA GLU A 251 -18.70 -2.69 20.77
C GLU A 251 -18.74 -1.16 20.69
N ALA A 252 -18.15 -0.45 21.66
CA ALA A 252 -18.06 1.00 21.63
C ALA A 252 -17.26 1.52 20.42
N VAL A 253 -16.15 0.86 20.08
CA VAL A 253 -15.35 1.17 18.88
C VAL A 253 -16.18 0.94 17.62
N SER A 254 -16.81 -0.22 17.50
CA SER A 254 -17.67 -0.57 16.36
C SER A 254 -18.85 0.41 16.18
N ALA A 255 -19.52 0.77 17.27
CA ALA A 255 -20.65 1.70 17.28
C ALA A 255 -20.25 3.16 17.03
N SER A 256 -18.98 3.50 17.22
CA SER A 256 -18.47 4.85 16.98
C SER A 256 -18.20 5.15 15.50
N PHE A 257 -18.26 4.15 14.63
CA PHE A 257 -18.07 4.32 13.20
C PHE A 257 -19.16 5.21 12.62
N LYS A 258 -18.72 6.25 11.90
CA LYS A 258 -19.55 7.15 11.13
C LYS A 258 -18.95 7.27 9.75
N SER A 259 -19.77 7.15 8.72
CA SER A 259 -19.32 7.51 7.37
C SER A 259 -19.97 8.83 6.94
N PHE A 260 -19.25 9.55 6.10
CA PHE A 260 -19.60 10.86 5.57
C PHE A 260 -19.05 10.98 4.15
N GLN A 261 -19.45 12.03 3.43
CA GLN A 261 -19.02 12.19 2.04
C GLN A 261 -17.50 12.34 1.97
N SER A 262 -16.84 11.45 1.21
CA SER A 262 -15.41 11.53 0.98
C SER A 262 -15.03 12.85 0.31
N LYS A 263 -13.87 13.39 0.73
CA LYS A 263 -13.22 14.49 0.04
C LYS A 263 -12.73 13.97 -1.31
N PRO A 264 -13.11 14.61 -2.43
CA PRO A 264 -12.69 14.15 -3.75
C PRO A 264 -11.18 14.22 -3.90
N MET A 265 -10.60 13.17 -4.49
CA MET A 265 -9.24 13.17 -5.01
C MET A 265 -9.26 13.51 -6.50
N ASN A 266 -8.27 14.26 -6.95
CA ASN A 266 -7.99 14.43 -8.37
C ASN A 266 -7.35 13.15 -8.92
N LEU A 267 -7.60 12.87 -10.18
CA LEU A 267 -6.93 11.80 -10.91
C LEU A 267 -5.84 12.38 -11.80
N TYR A 268 -4.59 11.97 -11.58
CA TYR A 268 -3.50 12.21 -12.50
C TYR A 268 -3.36 11.00 -13.43
N GLN A 269 -3.32 11.27 -14.72
CA GLN A 269 -3.03 10.27 -15.75
C GLN A 269 -1.88 10.79 -16.60
N GLY A 270 -0.68 10.33 -16.26
CA GLY A 270 0.57 10.72 -16.88
C GLY A 270 0.92 9.89 -18.11
N GLN A 271 2.19 9.95 -18.49
CA GLN A 271 2.70 9.15 -19.59
C GLN A 271 2.90 7.70 -19.20
N VAL A 272 3.41 7.43 -18.00
CA VAL A 272 3.77 6.08 -17.54
C VAL A 272 2.83 5.66 -16.41
N PHE A 273 2.41 6.60 -15.58
CA PHE A 273 1.70 6.32 -14.34
C PHE A 273 0.29 6.92 -14.28
N LYS A 274 -0.52 6.35 -13.39
CA LYS A 274 -1.81 6.87 -12.95
C LYS A 274 -1.83 6.90 -11.44
N ILE A 275 -2.34 7.98 -10.84
CA ILE A 275 -2.46 8.10 -9.38
C ILE A 275 -3.60 9.03 -8.99
N SER A 276 -4.24 8.77 -7.85
CA SER A 276 -5.19 9.68 -7.22
C SER A 276 -4.49 10.52 -6.15
N TYR A 277 -4.80 11.81 -6.06
CA TYR A 277 -4.13 12.74 -5.16
C TYR A 277 -5.06 13.88 -4.68
N PRO A 278 -4.81 14.51 -3.53
CA PRO A 278 -5.63 15.63 -3.07
C PRO A 278 -5.64 16.83 -4.04
N LYS A 279 -6.80 17.47 -4.17
CA LYS A 279 -6.92 18.78 -4.81
C LYS A 279 -5.99 19.76 -4.07
N ASN A 280 -4.99 20.32 -4.77
CA ASN A 280 -3.88 21.16 -4.27
C ASN A 280 -2.56 20.42 -3.97
N TRP A 281 -2.37 19.19 -4.40
CA TRP A 281 -1.05 18.57 -4.40
C TRP A 281 -0.43 18.62 -5.79
N ASN A 282 0.89 18.67 -5.85
CA ASN A 282 1.65 18.71 -7.09
C ASN A 282 2.10 17.31 -7.46
N VAL A 283 1.97 16.96 -8.74
CA VAL A 283 2.44 15.69 -9.29
C VAL A 283 3.59 15.95 -10.25
N LYS A 284 4.71 15.26 -10.07
CA LYS A 284 5.86 15.27 -10.97
C LYS A 284 6.14 13.84 -11.42
N GLU A 285 6.26 13.64 -12.72
CA GLU A 285 6.51 12.34 -13.34
C GLU A 285 7.78 12.40 -14.17
N THR A 286 8.56 11.33 -14.13
CA THR A 286 9.58 11.01 -15.12
C THR A 286 9.36 9.59 -15.65
N GLU A 287 10.28 9.08 -16.48
CA GLU A 287 10.23 7.70 -16.96
C GLU A 287 10.36 6.64 -15.85
N TYR A 288 11.00 6.97 -14.72
CA TYR A 288 11.32 5.99 -13.66
C TYR A 288 10.81 6.39 -12.29
N ASN A 289 10.19 7.56 -12.16
CA ASN A 289 9.68 8.05 -10.88
C ASN A 289 8.35 8.80 -11.01
N LEU A 290 7.62 8.82 -9.90
CA LEU A 290 6.46 9.66 -9.71
C LEU A 290 6.51 10.21 -8.28
N GLU A 291 6.37 11.52 -8.16
CA GLU A 291 6.34 12.25 -6.90
C GLU A 291 5.00 12.99 -6.81
N VAL A 292 4.30 12.83 -5.68
CA VAL A 292 3.10 13.57 -5.32
C VAL A 292 3.34 14.26 -3.99
N VAL A 293 3.37 15.59 -3.96
CA VAL A 293 3.72 16.38 -2.77
C VAL A 293 2.68 17.45 -2.48
N SER A 294 2.48 17.75 -1.20
CA SER A 294 1.70 18.91 -0.77
C SER A 294 2.33 20.22 -1.27
N GLU A 295 1.55 21.30 -1.33
CA GLU A 295 2.03 22.64 -1.72
C GLU A 295 3.25 23.13 -0.91
N ASP A 296 3.28 22.80 0.38
CA ASP A 296 4.36 23.13 1.31
C ASP A 296 5.46 22.07 1.38
N GLU A 297 5.37 21.01 0.56
CA GLU A 297 6.25 19.83 0.55
C GLU A 297 6.41 19.15 1.93
N ALA A 298 5.53 19.43 2.89
CA ALA A 298 5.54 18.85 4.24
C ALA A 298 5.22 17.35 4.21
N ASP A 299 4.36 16.92 3.29
CA ASP A 299 3.97 15.53 3.05
C ASP A 299 4.04 15.17 1.57
N GLY A 300 4.25 13.89 1.33
CA GLY A 300 4.35 13.38 -0.02
C GLY A 300 4.39 11.88 -0.13
N PHE A 301 4.20 11.43 -1.36
CA PHE A 301 4.38 10.07 -1.82
C PHE A 301 5.37 10.08 -2.99
N LEU A 302 6.36 9.21 -2.95
CA LEU A 302 7.37 9.04 -3.98
C LEU A 302 7.43 7.56 -4.35
N VAL A 303 7.54 7.27 -5.64
CA VAL A 303 7.85 5.93 -6.15
C VAL A 303 9.01 5.98 -7.13
N ASN A 304 9.93 5.03 -7.04
CA ASN A 304 11.06 4.87 -7.95
C ASN A 304 11.15 3.43 -8.46
N PHE A 305 11.50 3.28 -9.73
CA PHE A 305 11.67 2.00 -10.41
C PHE A 305 13.14 1.72 -10.73
N PHE A 306 13.55 0.46 -10.55
CA PHE A 306 14.85 -0.08 -10.91
C PHE A 306 14.63 -1.22 -11.89
N ILE A 307 15.27 -1.17 -13.05
CA ILE A 307 14.99 -2.11 -14.14
C ILE A 307 16.30 -2.66 -14.67
N TYR A 308 16.43 -3.99 -14.63
CA TYR A 308 17.58 -4.74 -15.14
C TYR A 308 18.94 -4.22 -14.65
N LEU A 309 19.00 -3.81 -13.37
CA LEU A 309 20.25 -3.40 -12.78
C LEU A 309 21.10 -4.63 -12.43
N PRO A 310 22.44 -4.56 -12.57
CA PRO A 310 23.31 -5.67 -12.20
C PRO A 310 23.29 -5.93 -10.70
N GLY A 311 23.37 -7.20 -10.32
CA GLY A 311 23.40 -7.66 -8.93
C GLY A 311 22.11 -8.35 -8.49
N ASN A 312 22.09 -8.77 -7.22
CA ASN A 312 20.98 -9.51 -6.60
C ASN A 312 20.72 -8.99 -5.17
N PRO A 313 20.34 -7.71 -5.01
CA PRO A 313 20.07 -7.17 -3.70
C PRO A 313 18.86 -7.86 -3.07
N THR A 314 18.92 -8.04 -1.77
CA THR A 314 17.76 -8.28 -0.91
C THR A 314 16.83 -7.06 -0.91
N ALA A 315 15.59 -7.22 -0.43
CA ALA A 315 14.67 -6.11 -0.32
C ALA A 315 15.19 -5.01 0.65
N GLN A 316 15.93 -5.39 1.70
CA GLN A 316 16.54 -4.47 2.66
C GLN A 316 17.71 -3.70 2.06
N GLU A 317 18.51 -4.37 1.23
CA GLU A 317 19.60 -3.71 0.52
C GLU A 317 19.05 -2.72 -0.50
N LEU A 318 17.95 -3.06 -1.18
CA LEU A 318 17.25 -2.12 -2.04
C LEU A 318 16.80 -0.87 -1.26
N LEU A 319 16.28 -1.02 -0.04
CA LEU A 319 15.95 0.14 0.81
C LEU A 319 17.17 1.00 1.16
N LYS A 320 18.34 0.39 1.41
CA LYS A 320 19.59 1.13 1.67
C LYS A 320 20.09 1.87 0.42
N ILE A 321 19.92 1.29 -0.76
CA ILE A 321 20.25 1.93 -2.05
C ILE A 321 19.45 3.24 -2.19
N PHE A 322 18.17 3.25 -1.82
CA PHE A 322 17.35 4.48 -1.80
C PHE A 322 17.96 5.58 -0.93
N GLU A 323 18.31 5.23 0.31
CA GLU A 323 18.83 6.16 1.31
C GLU A 323 20.09 6.86 0.79
N ILE A 324 20.96 6.13 0.09
CA ILE A 324 22.20 6.65 -0.50
C ILE A 324 21.92 7.57 -1.70
N HIS A 325 20.92 7.24 -2.53
CA HIS A 325 20.67 7.98 -3.77
C HIS A 325 19.75 9.20 -3.60
N GLN A 326 19.04 9.33 -2.47
CA GLN A 326 18.24 10.51 -2.18
C GLN A 326 19.11 11.64 -1.64
N THR A 327 19.64 12.46 -2.55
CA THR A 327 20.49 13.62 -2.24
C THR A 327 19.84 14.66 -1.31
N ARG A 328 18.52 14.57 -1.10
CA ARG A 328 17.76 15.45 -0.21
C ARG A 328 17.66 14.95 1.22
N ILE A 329 17.98 13.69 1.51
CA ILE A 329 17.88 13.09 2.84
C ILE A 329 19.24 13.17 3.53
N ASN A 330 19.33 13.96 4.61
CA ASN A 330 20.59 14.20 5.31
C ASN A 330 20.87 13.17 6.42
N SER A 331 19.82 12.64 7.02
CA SER A 331 19.88 11.64 8.08
C SER A 331 18.63 10.77 8.04
N ILE A 332 18.79 9.49 8.35
CA ILE A 332 17.67 8.54 8.48
C ILE A 332 17.87 7.70 9.74
N ASP A 333 16.85 7.69 10.60
CA ASP A 333 16.76 6.83 11.77
C ASP A 333 15.65 5.80 11.52
N THR A 334 15.98 4.53 11.66
CA THR A 334 15.00 3.44 11.51
C THR A 334 14.26 3.22 12.83
N LEU A 335 12.94 3.39 12.83
CA LEU A 335 12.07 3.14 13.98
C LEU A 335 11.65 1.67 14.04
N SER A 336 11.32 1.09 12.90
CA SER A 336 10.99 -0.33 12.78
C SER A 336 11.32 -0.85 11.38
N GLU A 337 11.56 -2.15 11.28
CA GLU A 337 11.81 -2.83 10.01
C GLU A 337 11.03 -4.15 9.99
N ARG A 338 10.51 -4.51 8.82
CA ARG A 338 9.75 -5.74 8.62
C ARG A 338 10.04 -6.33 7.24
N GLU A 339 10.22 -7.64 7.24
CA GLU A 339 10.15 -8.48 6.04
C GLU A 339 8.74 -9.02 5.83
N TYR A 340 8.31 -9.06 4.58
CA TYR A 340 7.09 -9.77 4.20
C TYR A 340 7.45 -11.11 3.57
N PRO A 341 6.55 -12.11 3.69
CA PRO A 341 6.67 -13.34 2.93
C PRO A 341 6.84 -13.05 1.43
N GLU A 342 7.65 -13.87 0.78
CA GLU A 342 7.78 -13.86 -0.67
C GLU A 342 6.43 -14.20 -1.32
N PHE A 343 6.11 -13.51 -2.42
CA PHE A 343 4.95 -13.84 -3.24
C PHE A 343 5.35 -14.07 -4.70
N ILE A 344 4.54 -14.84 -5.42
CA ILE A 344 4.77 -15.16 -6.82
C ILE A 344 3.79 -14.33 -7.65
N ASP A 345 4.30 -13.52 -8.58
CA ASP A 345 3.43 -12.73 -9.46
C ASP A 345 2.78 -13.62 -10.56
N PRO A 346 1.83 -13.08 -11.35
CA PRO A 346 1.19 -13.83 -12.42
C PRO A 346 2.13 -14.34 -13.53
N LEU A 347 3.36 -13.82 -13.61
CA LEU A 347 4.40 -14.29 -14.53
C LEU A 347 5.32 -15.34 -13.90
N GLY A 348 5.03 -15.78 -12.67
CA GLY A 348 5.83 -16.76 -11.94
C GLY A 348 7.07 -16.15 -11.28
N GLN A 349 7.20 -14.82 -11.24
CA GLN A 349 8.36 -14.17 -10.65
C GLN A 349 8.22 -14.06 -9.13
N ARG A 350 9.32 -14.32 -8.42
CA ARG A 350 9.38 -14.32 -6.97
C ARG A 350 9.77 -12.94 -6.45
N TRP A 351 8.83 -12.26 -5.80
CA TRP A 351 9.01 -10.93 -5.25
C TRP A 351 9.28 -10.99 -3.75
N LYS A 352 10.35 -10.33 -3.33
CA LYS A 352 10.70 -10.13 -1.92
C LYS A 352 10.38 -8.69 -1.53
N VAL A 353 9.75 -8.50 -0.38
CA VAL A 353 9.32 -7.17 0.08
C VAL A 353 9.81 -6.89 1.49
N ALA A 354 10.30 -5.67 1.70
CA ALA A 354 10.64 -5.13 3.00
C ALA A 354 10.01 -3.75 3.20
N GLU A 355 9.73 -3.41 4.45
CA GLU A 355 9.23 -2.10 4.88
C GLU A 355 10.05 -1.59 6.07
N ARG A 356 10.34 -0.29 6.08
CA ARG A 356 10.92 0.42 7.22
C ARG A 356 10.04 1.60 7.58
N GLU A 357 9.76 1.75 8.86
CA GLU A 357 9.28 3.01 9.42
C GLU A 357 10.50 3.83 9.83
N VAL A 358 10.57 5.07 9.36
CA VAL A 358 11.77 5.90 9.49
C VAL A 358 11.42 7.31 9.94
N THR A 359 12.37 7.95 10.60
CA THR A 359 12.42 9.41 10.71
C THR A 359 13.61 9.93 9.94
N PHE A 360 13.45 11.03 9.22
CA PHE A 360 14.51 11.56 8.37
C PHE A 360 14.42 13.07 8.23
N ASN A 361 15.56 13.71 7.97
CA ASN A 361 15.60 15.15 7.67
C ASN A 361 15.78 15.34 6.17
N ALA A 362 14.79 15.98 5.53
CA ALA A 362 14.91 16.40 4.15
C ALA A 362 15.27 17.89 4.08
N SER A 363 16.30 18.23 3.32
CA SER A 363 16.84 19.60 3.21
C SER A 363 15.76 20.67 3.15
N GLY A 364 15.70 21.53 4.17
CA GLY A 364 14.78 22.67 4.24
C GLY A 364 13.37 22.39 4.79
N SER A 365 13.03 21.15 5.15
CA SER A 365 11.63 20.77 5.48
C SER A 365 11.43 20.15 6.87
N GLY A 366 12.45 20.22 7.73
CA GLY A 366 12.41 19.72 9.11
C GLY A 366 12.41 18.19 9.22
N LEU A 367 12.22 17.71 10.45
CA LEU A 367 12.16 16.27 10.74
C LEU A 367 10.84 15.68 10.26
N LYS A 368 10.94 14.67 9.41
CA LYS A 368 9.82 13.92 8.83
C LYS A 368 9.78 12.52 9.40
N LYS A 369 8.59 11.93 9.34
CA LYS A 369 8.34 10.52 9.55
C LYS A 369 7.80 9.92 8.26
N GLY A 370 8.21 8.70 7.96
CA GLY A 370 7.78 8.02 6.73
C GLY A 370 7.76 6.52 6.85
N ILE A 371 7.14 5.90 5.85
CA ILE A 371 7.17 4.46 5.62
C ILE A 371 7.79 4.26 4.24
N LEU A 372 8.94 3.60 4.24
CA LEU A 372 9.72 3.23 3.07
C LEU A 372 9.48 1.75 2.78
N ARG A 373 9.08 1.41 1.56
CA ARG A 373 8.83 0.03 1.15
C ARG A 373 9.59 -0.29 -0.13
N GLY A 374 10.16 -1.49 -0.20
CA GLY A 374 10.92 -1.96 -1.34
C GLY A 374 10.45 -3.35 -1.73
N ALA A 375 10.19 -3.54 -3.02
CA ALA A 375 9.91 -4.85 -3.60
C ALA A 375 10.96 -5.14 -4.68
N VAL A 376 11.57 -6.32 -4.63
CA VAL A 376 12.63 -6.73 -5.55
C VAL A 376 12.35 -8.11 -6.13
N VAL A 377 12.69 -8.27 -7.42
CA VAL A 377 12.73 -9.53 -8.14
C VAL A 377 14.13 -9.71 -8.73
N SER A 378 14.75 -10.86 -8.50
CA SER A 378 16.05 -11.22 -9.08
C SER A 378 15.88 -12.12 -10.29
N GLN A 379 16.62 -11.82 -11.36
CA GLN A 379 16.64 -12.55 -12.63
C GLN A 379 18.11 -12.83 -13.01
N GLY A 380 18.64 -13.96 -12.53
CA GLY A 380 20.03 -14.35 -12.76
C GLY A 380 21.02 -13.47 -11.98
N ASN A 381 21.78 -12.62 -12.68
CA ASN A 381 22.71 -11.65 -12.09
C ASN A 381 22.22 -10.20 -12.26
N SER A 382 20.91 -10.03 -12.45
CA SER A 382 20.25 -8.74 -12.56
C SER A 382 19.02 -8.72 -11.67
N PHE A 383 18.58 -7.52 -11.30
CA PHE A 383 17.35 -7.33 -10.53
C PHE A 383 16.49 -6.23 -11.13
N SER A 384 15.19 -6.33 -10.85
CA SER A 384 14.26 -5.22 -10.99
C SER A 384 13.57 -4.98 -9.66
N GLY A 385 13.14 -3.76 -9.41
CA GLY A 385 12.50 -3.41 -8.15
C GLY A 385 11.70 -2.13 -8.23
N VAL A 386 10.85 -1.97 -7.23
CA VAL A 386 10.08 -0.75 -6.99
C VAL A 386 10.27 -0.35 -5.54
N MET A 387 10.41 0.94 -5.31
CA MET A 387 10.47 1.50 -3.97
C MET A 387 9.46 2.61 -3.82
N THR A 388 8.75 2.63 -2.70
CA THR A 388 7.81 3.67 -2.35
C THR A 388 8.21 4.33 -1.04
N LEU A 389 8.02 5.64 -0.93
CA LEU A 389 8.15 6.39 0.29
C LEU A 389 6.91 7.26 0.45
N ARG A 390 6.15 7.03 1.52
CA ARG A 390 5.19 8.02 2.02
C ARG A 390 5.75 8.71 3.24
N TYR A 391 5.63 10.03 3.31
CA TYR A 391 6.19 10.81 4.40
C TYR A 391 5.33 12.02 4.76
N ALA A 392 5.50 12.50 5.99
CA ALA A 392 4.97 13.77 6.46
C ALA A 392 5.89 14.36 7.54
N THR A 393 5.70 15.63 7.89
CA THR A 393 6.28 16.17 9.13
C THR A 393 5.71 15.42 10.34
N LEU A 394 6.46 15.39 11.46
CA LEU A 394 6.01 14.70 12.67
C LEU A 394 4.63 15.17 13.16
N SER A 395 4.35 16.48 13.07
CA SER A 395 3.08 17.06 13.49
C SER A 395 1.89 16.69 12.60
N ARG A 396 2.14 16.38 11.32
CA ARG A 396 1.10 16.04 10.33
C ARG A 396 0.95 14.53 10.13
N TRP A 397 1.93 13.72 10.53
CA TRP A 397 1.96 12.27 10.25
C TRP A 397 0.67 11.55 10.62
N ASP A 398 0.16 11.71 11.83
CA ASP A 398 -1.05 11.02 12.25
C ASP A 398 -2.31 11.46 11.49
N GLU A 399 -2.34 12.70 11.00
CA GLU A 399 -3.41 13.24 10.17
C GLU A 399 -3.34 12.68 8.73
N VAL A 400 -2.16 12.67 8.12
CA VAL A 400 -2.02 12.45 6.67
C VAL A 400 -1.57 11.05 6.28
N LYS A 401 -0.98 10.24 7.18
CA LYS A 401 -0.39 8.92 6.83
C LYS A 401 -1.34 7.97 6.11
N MET A 402 -2.63 8.10 6.36
CA MET A 402 -3.68 7.27 5.77
C MET A 402 -4.09 7.81 4.40
N THR A 403 -4.20 9.13 4.25
CA THR A 403 -4.29 9.76 2.92
C THR A 403 -3.14 9.33 2.03
N LEU A 404 -1.92 9.32 2.57
CA LEU A 404 -0.73 8.87 1.87
C LEU A 404 -0.78 7.37 1.51
N ALA A 405 -1.39 6.54 2.36
CA ALA A 405 -1.64 5.13 2.04
C ALA A 405 -2.60 4.99 0.85
N GLU A 406 -3.66 5.80 0.80
CA GLU A 406 -4.61 5.81 -0.32
C GLU A 406 -3.95 6.28 -1.62
N ILE A 407 -3.10 7.31 -1.56
CA ILE A 407 -2.30 7.76 -2.70
C ILE A 407 -1.43 6.59 -3.22
N GLU A 408 -0.72 5.91 -2.33
CA GLU A 408 0.07 4.71 -2.66
C GLU A 408 -0.79 3.59 -3.26
N GLN A 409 -1.94 3.27 -2.67
CA GLN A 409 -2.84 2.20 -3.13
C GLN A 409 -3.54 2.55 -4.46
N SER A 410 -3.64 3.83 -4.82
CA SER A 410 -4.23 4.28 -6.09
C SER A 410 -3.22 4.27 -7.25
N PHE A 411 -1.93 4.14 -6.96
CA PHE A 411 -0.86 4.19 -7.94
C PHE A 411 -0.92 2.99 -8.91
N ARG A 412 -0.84 3.26 -10.21
CA ARG A 412 -0.79 2.22 -11.26
C ARG A 412 0.26 2.57 -12.31
N VAL A 413 0.94 1.55 -12.83
CA VAL A 413 1.76 1.64 -14.04
C VAL A 413 0.88 1.36 -15.25
N LEU A 414 0.69 2.36 -16.12
CA LEU A 414 -0.12 2.26 -17.34
C LEU A 414 0.67 1.72 -18.53
N ARG A 415 1.93 2.13 -18.65
CA ARG A 415 2.80 1.78 -19.78
C ARG A 415 4.14 1.22 -19.27
N PRO A 416 4.17 -0.04 -18.80
CA PRO A 416 5.41 -0.68 -18.36
C PRO A 416 6.48 -0.73 -19.44
N ASP A 417 6.07 -0.70 -20.72
CA ASP A 417 6.96 -0.62 -21.87
C ASP A 417 7.75 0.67 -21.99
N ARG A 418 7.29 1.74 -21.33
CA ARG A 418 7.97 3.04 -21.26
C ARG A 418 8.87 3.17 -20.04
N LEU A 419 8.79 2.24 -19.10
CA LEU A 419 9.85 2.11 -18.11
C LEU A 419 11.07 1.57 -18.85
N GLY A 420 12.10 2.40 -19.02
CA GLY A 420 13.23 2.05 -19.89
C GLY A 420 13.96 0.78 -19.46
N GLY A 421 14.79 0.23 -20.36
CA GLY A 421 15.54 -1.01 -20.11
C GLY A 421 14.75 -2.30 -20.35
N GLY A 422 13.48 -2.25 -20.80
CA GLY A 422 12.71 -3.46 -21.16
C GLY A 422 11.62 -3.83 -20.15
N GLY A 423 10.99 -2.84 -19.50
CA GLY A 423 9.93 -3.05 -18.51
C GLY A 423 8.72 -3.89 -18.95
N LYS A 424 8.60 -4.24 -20.25
CA LYS A 424 7.62 -5.23 -20.75
C LYS A 424 7.75 -6.62 -20.11
N ASN A 425 8.96 -6.97 -19.65
CA ASN A 425 9.27 -8.30 -19.12
C ASN A 425 9.19 -8.37 -17.59
N VAL A 426 8.78 -7.29 -16.93
CA VAL A 426 8.63 -7.20 -15.48
C VAL A 426 7.21 -6.77 -15.16
N GLN A 427 6.47 -7.63 -14.47
CA GLN A 427 5.15 -7.26 -13.97
C GLN A 427 5.32 -6.69 -12.56
N PHE A 428 5.35 -5.36 -12.46
CA PHE A 428 5.39 -4.72 -11.15
C PHE A 428 4.11 -5.05 -10.37
N PRO A 429 4.24 -5.28 -9.05
CA PRO A 429 3.06 -5.50 -8.20
C PRO A 429 2.12 -4.30 -8.33
N LYS A 430 0.84 -4.57 -8.61
CA LYS A 430 -0.19 -3.53 -8.85
C LYS A 430 -0.41 -2.63 -7.64
N ASN A 431 -0.16 -3.20 -6.46
CA ASN A 431 0.02 -2.57 -5.16
C ASN A 431 1.20 -3.33 -4.55
N ILE A 432 2.24 -2.68 -4.01
CA ILE A 432 3.16 -3.44 -3.14
C ILE A 432 2.27 -3.91 -1.98
N PRO A 433 2.07 -5.22 -1.81
CA PRO A 433 0.99 -5.71 -0.98
C PRO A 433 1.12 -5.15 0.44
N MET A 434 0.14 -4.37 0.88
CA MET A 434 -0.17 -4.27 2.30
C MET A 434 -0.89 -5.55 2.69
N MET A 435 -0.22 -6.70 2.57
CA MET A 435 -0.84 -8.03 2.68
C MET A 435 -2.06 -8.26 1.75
N ASP A 436 -1.82 -8.35 0.44
CA ASP A 436 -2.59 -9.31 -0.36
C ASP A 436 -1.94 -10.68 -0.15
N ALA A 437 -2.46 -11.48 0.78
CA ALA A 437 -2.07 -12.88 0.92
C ALA A 437 -2.80 -13.76 -0.12
N GLN A 438 -2.73 -13.35 -1.38
CA GLN A 438 -3.20 -14.12 -2.53
C GLN A 438 -2.00 -14.59 -3.34
N SER A 439 -2.02 -15.88 -3.67
CA SER A 439 -1.05 -16.65 -4.47
C SER A 439 0.19 -17.22 -3.75
N LEU A 440 -0.05 -18.16 -2.83
CA LEU A 440 0.84 -19.33 -2.74
C LEU A 440 0.16 -20.50 -3.47
N PRO A 441 0.82 -21.14 -4.47
CA PRO A 441 0.36 -22.44 -4.94
C PRO A 441 0.43 -23.44 -3.78
N ASN A 442 -0.66 -24.14 -3.54
CA ASN A 442 -0.77 -25.19 -2.54
C ASN A 442 0.31 -26.27 -2.80
N PRO A 443 1.32 -26.45 -1.92
CA PRO A 443 2.40 -27.41 -2.14
C PRO A 443 1.95 -28.88 -2.01
N ASN A 444 0.68 -29.15 -1.66
CA ASN A 444 0.19 -30.49 -1.35
C ASN A 444 -0.66 -31.17 -2.44
N THR A 445 -0.64 -30.71 -3.69
CA THR A 445 -1.17 -31.52 -4.82
C THR A 445 -0.07 -32.42 -5.39
N GLY A 446 0.51 -33.24 -4.52
CA GLY A 446 1.25 -34.44 -4.91
C GLY A 446 0.29 -35.60 -5.08
N GLU A 447 -0.60 -35.54 -6.07
CA GLU A 447 -1.27 -36.76 -6.55
C GLU A 447 -0.22 -37.62 -7.25
N LYS A 448 0.22 -38.66 -6.56
CA LYS A 448 0.87 -39.81 -7.19
C LYS A 448 -0.17 -40.49 -8.08
N ASN A 449 0.00 -40.36 -9.39
CA ASN A 449 -0.57 -41.33 -10.32
C ASN A 449 0.29 -42.59 -10.26
N GLU A 450 -0.23 -43.62 -9.61
CA GLU A 450 0.00 -45.03 -9.97
C GLU A 450 -1.26 -45.58 -10.64
#